data_AF-A0A7D4QUD5-F1
#
_entry.id   AF-A0A7D4QUD5-F1
#
_cell.length_a   1.000
_cell.length_b   1.000
_cell.length_c   1.000
_cell.angle_alpha   90.00
_cell.angle_beta   90.00
_cell.angle_gamma   90.00
#
_symmetry.space_group_name_H-M   'P 1'
#
loop_
_entity.id
_entity.type
_entity.pdbx_description
1 polymer ?
#
loop_
_entity_poly.entity_id
_entity_poly.type
_entity_poly.pdbx_seq_one_letter_code
_entity_poly.pdbx_strand_id
1 'polypeptide(L)'
;MIAHRNLYLIVTTVIAATMTIVVSSSFRTNRFPIKVSSDTIYPMIKGNFVKRLTVGKGCDQFNGFYRRLGITIANYYTIKDSLTIDLNKDGIKDELLILSPTSLDDTKSDCTFKIDKEPHRLLVEVINIKGTSKVREVYPNVVSNIGGVLSHYDGIFKTMKGFKIVHEAGERYSWHYTTEFEFLKGETVLTKIQKTCSFNGKHKTVEYKYPYKAIKSINIPDTLNKQCNCDTYWSKLDK
;
A
#
# COMPACT_ATOMS: atom_id res chain seq x y z
N MET A 1 72.77 35.23 43.95
CA MET A 1 72.19 34.16 44.79
C MET A 1 71.16 33.43 43.94
N ILE A 2 71.52 32.32 43.29
CA ILE A 2 71.42 30.92 43.78
C ILE A 2 69.96 30.62 44.21
N ALA A 3 69.19 29.68 43.65
CA ALA A 3 69.53 28.39 43.08
C ALA A 3 68.49 27.87 42.06
N HIS A 4 68.97 27.02 41.15
CA HIS A 4 68.20 25.94 40.50
C HIS A 4 67.69 24.91 41.51
N ARG A 5 66.55 24.25 41.23
CA ARG A 5 66.46 22.80 40.86
C ARG A 5 65.06 22.17 40.99
N ASN A 6 64.82 21.25 40.06
CA ASN A 6 64.07 19.98 40.14
C ASN A 6 62.54 20.01 40.33
N LEU A 7 61.73 19.58 39.34
CA LEU A 7 61.46 18.20 38.89
C LEU A 7 60.74 17.39 39.98
N TYR A 8 59.44 17.10 39.81
CA TYR A 8 58.88 15.76 40.07
C TYR A 8 57.51 15.56 39.40
N LEU A 9 57.46 14.41 38.73
CA LEU A 9 56.37 13.71 38.09
C LEU A 9 55.29 13.33 39.13
N ILE A 10 54.01 13.57 38.85
CA ILE A 10 52.92 12.79 39.45
C ILE A 10 51.99 12.35 38.32
N VAL A 11 52.06 11.05 38.05
CA VAL A 11 51.12 10.27 37.25
C VAL A 11 49.93 9.95 38.14
N THR A 12 48.74 10.40 37.77
CA THR A 12 47.49 9.93 38.38
C THR A 12 46.62 9.26 37.32
N THR A 13 46.63 7.93 37.40
CA THR A 13 45.76 6.97 36.73
C THR A 13 44.31 7.21 37.18
N VAL A 14 43.40 7.52 36.25
CA VAL A 14 41.96 7.51 36.51
C VAL A 14 41.39 6.19 35.99
N ILE A 15 40.91 5.38 36.92
CA ILE A 15 40.27 4.09 36.68
C ILE A 15 38.86 4.35 36.12
N ALA A 16 38.62 3.93 34.88
CA ALA A 16 37.29 3.91 34.28
C ALA A 16 36.48 2.73 34.85
N ALA A 17 35.53 3.01 35.73
CA ALA A 17 34.55 2.03 36.19
C ALA A 17 33.47 1.84 35.12
N THR A 18 33.47 0.66 34.48
CA THR A 18 32.39 0.18 33.62
C THR A 18 31.16 -0.12 34.48
N MET A 19 30.12 0.70 34.37
CA MET A 19 28.81 0.44 34.97
C MET A 19 27.93 -0.30 33.98
N THR A 20 27.89 -1.63 34.10
CA THR A 20 26.99 -2.50 33.33
C THR A 20 25.60 -2.44 33.97
N ILE A 21 24.71 -1.63 33.43
CA ILE A 21 23.29 -1.63 33.84
C ILE A 21 22.59 -2.76 33.09
N VAL A 22 22.35 -3.87 33.79
CA VAL A 22 21.40 -4.91 33.37
C VAL A 22 19.99 -4.42 33.72
N VAL A 23 19.29 -3.81 32.76
CA VAL A 23 17.84 -3.56 32.90
C VAL A 23 17.08 -4.79 32.44
N SER A 24 16.85 -5.74 33.35
CA SER A 24 15.82 -6.76 33.15
C SER A 24 14.45 -6.12 33.35
N SER A 25 13.91 -5.50 32.31
CA SER A 25 12.50 -5.10 32.30
C SER A 25 11.65 -6.30 31.88
N SER A 26 11.10 -6.97 32.89
CA SER A 26 9.99 -7.90 32.75
C SER A 26 8.78 -7.12 32.25
N PHE A 27 8.54 -7.16 30.94
CA PHE A 27 7.30 -6.66 30.34
C PHE A 27 6.12 -7.53 30.79
N ARG A 28 5.54 -7.18 31.94
CA ARG A 28 4.14 -7.52 32.23
C ARG A 28 3.28 -6.79 31.22
N THR A 29 2.76 -7.52 30.24
CA THR A 29 1.69 -7.05 29.37
C THR A 29 0.43 -6.84 30.21
N ASN A 30 0.29 -5.65 30.78
CA ASN A 30 -0.99 -5.21 31.33
C ASN A 30 -1.97 -5.09 30.16
N ARG A 31 -2.85 -6.09 30.00
CA ARG A 31 -4.05 -5.99 29.18
C ARG A 31 -5.01 -5.03 29.86
N PHE A 32 -4.80 -3.74 29.66
CA PHE A 32 -5.86 -2.77 29.92
C PHE A 32 -6.93 -2.94 28.83
N PRO A 33 -8.22 -3.01 29.17
CA PRO A 33 -9.28 -2.88 28.19
C PRO A 33 -9.27 -1.44 27.68
N ILE A 34 -8.56 -1.22 26.57
CA ILE A 34 -8.63 0.05 25.85
C ILE A 34 -10.04 0.11 25.23
N LYS A 35 -10.85 1.08 25.64
CA LYS A 35 -12.03 1.51 24.88
C LYS A 35 -11.53 2.10 23.56
N VAL A 36 -11.43 1.24 22.55
CA VAL A 36 -11.07 1.64 21.19
C VAL A 36 -12.30 2.29 20.58
N SER A 37 -12.23 3.60 20.34
CA SER A 37 -13.08 4.28 19.35
C SER A 37 -12.68 3.76 17.98
N SER A 38 -13.34 2.68 17.55
CA SER A 38 -12.93 1.85 16.41
C SER A 38 -13.59 2.32 15.11
N ASP A 39 -12.91 3.20 14.37
CA ASP A 39 -13.14 3.31 12.93
C ASP A 39 -12.66 2.00 12.30
N THR A 40 -13.59 1.04 12.25
CA THR A 40 -13.35 -0.32 11.75
C THR A 40 -13.61 -0.30 10.25
N ILE A 41 -12.58 -0.56 9.45
CA ILE A 41 -12.75 -0.79 8.03
C ILE A 41 -13.42 -2.16 7.88
N TYR A 42 -14.73 -2.15 7.62
CA TYR A 42 -15.40 -3.27 6.95
C TYR A 42 -15.74 -2.83 5.53
N PRO A 43 -15.57 -3.72 4.54
CA PRO A 43 -15.92 -3.43 3.16
C PRO A 43 -17.45 -3.53 3.04
N MET A 44 -18.16 -2.40 3.11
CA MET A 44 -19.44 -2.27 2.43
C MET A 44 -19.53 -0.89 1.80
N ILE A 45 -19.32 -0.86 0.48
CA ILE A 45 -19.74 0.25 -0.34
C ILE A 45 -21.28 0.23 -0.34
N LYS A 46 -21.85 1.31 0.24
CA LYS A 46 -23.27 1.64 0.48
C LYS A 46 -23.97 0.96 1.67
N GLY A 47 -24.13 1.75 2.73
CA GLY A 47 -25.14 1.55 3.78
C GLY A 47 -24.55 1.20 5.14
N ASN A 48 -25.05 1.84 6.20
CA ASN A 48 -24.61 1.71 7.59
C ASN A 48 -24.90 0.32 8.20
N PHE A 49 -24.26 -0.75 7.71
CA PHE A 49 -24.36 -2.08 8.32
C PHE A 49 -22.99 -2.74 8.43
N VAL A 50 -22.45 -2.78 9.65
CA VAL A 50 -21.44 -3.78 10.02
C VAL A 50 -22.18 -5.09 10.24
N LYS A 51 -22.39 -5.87 9.17
CA LYS A 51 -22.84 -7.25 9.32
C LYS A 51 -21.67 -8.05 9.88
N ARG A 52 -21.79 -8.57 11.11
CA ARG A 52 -20.91 -9.64 11.60
C ARG A 52 -20.91 -10.76 10.57
N LEU A 53 -19.77 -10.95 9.90
CA LEU A 53 -19.57 -12.08 9.01
C LEU A 53 -19.67 -13.34 9.87
N THR A 54 -20.68 -14.18 9.61
CA THR A 54 -20.73 -15.51 10.20
C THR A 54 -19.82 -16.36 9.33
N VAL A 55 -18.59 -16.55 9.80
CA VAL A 55 -17.58 -17.29 9.07
C VAL A 55 -17.88 -18.78 9.23
N GLY A 56 -18.06 -19.49 8.11
CA GLY A 56 -18.24 -20.94 8.11
C GLY A 56 -17.03 -21.65 8.73
N LYS A 57 -17.22 -22.90 9.19
CA LYS A 57 -16.09 -23.72 9.65
C LYS A 57 -15.04 -23.82 8.54
N GLY A 58 -13.78 -23.51 8.83
CA GLY A 58 -12.66 -23.58 7.86
C GLY A 58 -12.22 -22.25 7.24
N CYS A 59 -12.77 -21.10 7.65
CA CYS A 59 -12.32 -19.79 7.17
C CYS A 59 -11.60 -18.96 8.24
N ASP A 60 -10.79 -19.60 9.07
CA ASP A 60 -10.05 -18.94 10.16
C ASP A 60 -9.10 -17.84 9.68
N GLN A 61 -8.63 -17.92 8.42
CA GLN A 61 -7.81 -16.88 7.79
C GLN A 61 -8.54 -15.53 7.62
N PHE A 62 -9.87 -15.51 7.68
CA PHE A 62 -10.69 -14.29 7.62
C PHE A 62 -11.04 -13.74 9.01
N ASN A 63 -10.65 -14.44 10.08
CA ASN A 63 -10.95 -14.04 11.45
C ASN A 63 -9.88 -13.08 11.99
N GLY A 64 -10.36 -11.98 12.56
CA GLY A 64 -9.54 -11.03 13.31
C GLY A 64 -8.99 -9.86 12.50
N PHE A 65 -8.30 -9.00 13.22
CA PHE A 65 -7.79 -7.73 12.73
C PHE A 65 -6.43 -7.45 13.35
N TYR A 66 -5.60 -6.70 12.64
CA TYR A 66 -4.37 -6.12 13.18
C TYR A 66 -4.39 -4.60 13.01
N ARG A 67 -3.59 -3.90 13.83
CA ARG A 67 -3.48 -2.44 13.79
C ARG A 67 -2.17 -2.01 13.15
N ARG A 68 -2.22 -1.07 12.20
CA ARG A 68 -1.03 -0.48 11.57
C ARG A 68 -1.37 0.91 11.05
N LEU A 69 -0.43 1.86 11.14
CA LEU A 69 -0.64 3.26 10.70
C LEU A 69 -1.91 3.89 11.30
N GLY A 70 -2.16 3.63 12.58
CA GLY A 70 -3.32 4.14 13.30
C GLY A 70 -4.66 3.46 12.96
N ILE A 71 -4.77 2.72 11.85
CA ILE A 71 -5.99 2.06 11.36
C ILE A 71 -6.04 0.56 11.69
N THR A 72 -7.25 -0.01 11.63
CA THR A 72 -7.51 -1.44 11.85
C THR A 72 -7.75 -2.13 10.51
N ILE A 73 -6.99 -3.19 10.21
CA ILE A 73 -6.99 -3.92 8.94
C ILE A 73 -7.39 -5.37 9.20
N ALA A 74 -8.29 -5.92 8.38
CA ALA A 74 -8.67 -7.33 8.47
C ALA A 74 -7.46 -8.24 8.14
N ASN A 75 -7.30 -9.34 8.87
CA ASN A 75 -6.18 -10.29 8.68
C ASN A 75 -6.12 -10.90 7.27
N TYR A 76 -7.24 -10.88 6.53
CA TYR A 76 -7.31 -11.28 5.14
C TYR A 76 -6.46 -10.42 4.20
N TYR A 77 -6.22 -9.15 4.56
CA TYR A 77 -5.42 -8.21 3.79
C TYR A 77 -4.04 -8.02 4.42
N THR A 78 -3.07 -7.72 3.57
CA THR A 78 -1.73 -7.27 3.96
C THR A 78 -1.41 -5.95 3.28
N ILE A 79 -0.60 -5.11 3.92
CA ILE A 79 -0.07 -3.91 3.26
C ILE A 79 1.00 -4.36 2.27
N LYS A 80 0.69 -4.29 0.98
CA LYS A 80 1.60 -4.63 -0.11
C LYS A 80 2.57 -3.49 -0.40
N ASP A 81 2.08 -2.26 -0.35
CA ASP A 81 2.85 -1.05 -0.62
C ASP A 81 2.23 0.15 0.08
N SER A 82 2.99 1.23 0.22
CA SER A 82 2.55 2.48 0.85
C SER A 82 3.26 3.69 0.28
N LEU A 83 2.54 4.79 0.12
CA LEU A 83 3.07 6.06 -0.33
C LEU A 83 2.67 7.21 0.60
N THR A 84 3.67 7.82 1.23
CA THR A 84 3.48 9.01 2.06
C THR A 84 3.27 10.26 1.20
N ILE A 85 2.15 10.94 1.39
CA ILE A 85 1.74 12.10 0.60
C ILE A 85 0.80 13.01 1.39
N ASP A 86 0.76 14.31 1.11
CA ASP A 86 -0.19 15.24 1.73
C ASP A 86 -1.45 15.29 0.84
N LEU A 87 -2.52 14.58 1.23
CA LEU A 87 -3.70 14.36 0.41
C LEU A 87 -4.70 15.52 0.45
N ASN A 88 -4.61 16.40 1.45
CA ASN A 88 -5.54 17.51 1.69
C ASN A 88 -4.83 18.89 1.74
N LYS A 89 -3.51 18.93 1.52
CA LYS A 89 -2.66 20.12 1.47
C LYS A 89 -2.60 20.89 2.78
N ASP A 90 -2.67 20.19 3.92
CA ASP A 90 -2.58 20.81 5.25
C ASP A 90 -1.16 20.78 5.84
N GLY A 91 -0.18 20.25 5.10
CA GLY A 91 1.21 20.09 5.52
C GLY A 91 1.45 18.85 6.38
N ILE A 92 0.41 18.07 6.69
CA ILE A 92 0.50 16.79 7.40
C ILE A 92 0.70 15.68 6.37
N LYS A 93 1.61 14.75 6.70
CA LYS A 93 1.85 13.57 5.87
C LYS A 93 0.70 12.58 6.09
N ASP A 94 -0.01 12.26 5.02
CA ASP A 94 -0.98 11.17 4.92
C ASP A 94 -0.35 9.94 4.25
N GLU A 95 -1.10 8.84 4.16
CA GLU A 95 -0.64 7.60 3.55
C GLU A 95 -1.65 7.08 2.51
N LEU A 96 -1.16 6.73 1.33
CA LEU A 96 -1.86 5.87 0.38
C LEU A 96 -1.36 4.44 0.56
N LEU A 97 -2.26 3.50 0.85
CA LEU A 97 -1.92 2.10 1.05
C LEU A 97 -2.46 1.25 -0.08
N ILE A 98 -1.63 0.31 -0.56
CA ILE A 98 -2.10 -0.79 -1.38
C ILE A 98 -2.28 -2.00 -0.47
N LEU A 99 -3.54 -2.35 -0.21
CA LEU A 99 -3.86 -3.59 0.49
C LEU A 99 -4.00 -4.71 -0.52
N SER A 100 -3.27 -5.80 -0.33
CA SER A 100 -3.42 -7.01 -1.13
C SER A 100 -4.04 -8.10 -0.30
N PRO A 101 -5.00 -8.85 -0.83
CA PRO A 101 -5.47 -10.06 -0.16
C PRO A 101 -4.29 -11.04 -0.05
N THR A 102 -4.35 -11.89 0.97
CA THR A 102 -3.38 -12.96 1.23
C THR A 102 -3.27 -13.95 0.06
N SER A 103 -4.34 -14.14 -0.69
CA SER A 103 -4.38 -14.87 -1.96
C SER A 103 -5.20 -14.09 -2.98
N LEU A 104 -4.73 -14.04 -4.23
CA LEU A 104 -5.50 -13.56 -5.38
C LEU A 104 -6.21 -14.68 -6.13
N ASP A 105 -5.87 -15.93 -5.84
CA ASP A 105 -6.55 -17.08 -6.42
C ASP A 105 -7.94 -17.23 -5.79
N ASP A 106 -8.91 -17.58 -6.62
CA ASP A 106 -10.27 -17.87 -6.18
C ASP A 106 -10.24 -19.07 -5.23
N THR A 107 -10.37 -18.80 -3.93
CA THR A 107 -10.40 -19.85 -2.93
C THR A 107 -11.71 -20.59 -3.11
N LYS A 108 -11.68 -21.74 -3.80
CA LYS A 108 -12.78 -22.70 -3.97
C LYS A 108 -13.41 -23.23 -2.65
N SER A 109 -13.11 -22.62 -1.50
CA SER A 109 -13.64 -23.05 -0.23
C SER A 109 -15.11 -22.63 -0.09
N ASP A 110 -15.94 -23.52 0.43
CA ASP A 110 -17.35 -23.33 0.82
C ASP A 110 -17.60 -22.19 1.83
N CYS A 111 -16.56 -21.39 2.10
CA CYS A 111 -16.66 -20.10 2.73
C CYS A 111 -17.45 -19.19 1.79
N THR A 112 -18.76 -19.10 1.99
CA THR A 112 -19.64 -18.12 1.33
C THR A 112 -19.24 -16.70 1.74
N PHE A 113 -18.10 -16.25 1.23
CA PHE A 113 -17.53 -14.95 1.46
C PHE A 113 -18.04 -14.04 0.34
N LYS A 114 -19.16 -13.37 0.60
CA LYS A 114 -19.71 -12.38 -0.34
C LYS A 114 -19.13 -11.00 -0.04
N ILE A 115 -17.88 -10.79 -0.47
CA ILE A 115 -17.39 -9.48 -0.99
C ILE A 115 -17.53 -9.61 -2.50
N ASP A 116 -18.73 -9.45 -3.03
CA ASP A 116 -19.07 -9.96 -4.38
C ASP A 116 -18.11 -9.41 -5.46
N LYS A 117 -17.20 -10.19 -6.07
CA LYS A 117 -17.13 -11.66 -6.21
C LYS A 117 -15.73 -12.29 -6.21
N GLU A 118 -14.64 -11.54 -6.04
CA GLU A 118 -13.26 -12.07 -6.12
C GLU A 118 -12.29 -11.28 -5.21
N PRO A 119 -11.19 -11.90 -4.72
CA PRO A 119 -10.10 -11.18 -4.07
C PRO A 119 -9.59 -10.04 -4.95
N HIS A 120 -9.52 -8.82 -4.43
CA HIS A 120 -8.94 -7.70 -5.16
C HIS A 120 -8.10 -6.79 -4.27
N ARG A 121 -7.12 -6.14 -4.89
CA ARG A 121 -6.29 -5.17 -4.21
C ARG A 121 -7.08 -3.87 -4.00
N LEU A 122 -6.85 -3.22 -2.87
CA LEU A 122 -7.51 -1.97 -2.51
C LEU A 122 -6.48 -0.85 -2.48
N LEU A 123 -6.82 0.29 -3.07
CA LEU A 123 -6.15 1.55 -2.73
C LEU A 123 -6.90 2.18 -1.56
N VAL A 124 -6.21 2.49 -0.48
CA VAL A 124 -6.79 3.06 0.74
C VAL A 124 -6.12 4.39 1.04
N GLU A 125 -6.94 5.43 1.25
CA GLU A 125 -6.48 6.73 1.72
C GLU A 125 -6.58 6.80 3.24
N VAL A 126 -5.45 7.01 3.90
CA VAL A 126 -5.37 7.20 5.35
C VAL A 126 -4.93 8.62 5.62
N ILE A 127 -5.80 9.42 6.23
CA ILE A 127 -5.51 10.81 6.58
C ILE A 127 -5.15 10.95 8.06
N ASN A 128 -4.17 11.82 8.34
CA ASN A 128 -3.68 12.09 9.68
C ASN A 128 -4.20 13.44 10.17
N ILE A 129 -4.94 13.44 11.29
CA ILE A 129 -5.51 14.64 11.90
C ILE A 129 -5.10 14.68 13.37
N LYS A 130 -4.30 15.69 13.76
CA LYS A 130 -3.98 16.00 15.16
C LYS A 130 -3.50 14.78 15.98
N GLY A 131 -2.63 13.96 15.40
CA GLY A 131 -2.08 12.76 16.05
C GLY A 131 -2.97 11.52 16.00
N THR A 132 -4.10 11.57 15.29
CA THR A 132 -4.96 10.42 14.99
C THR A 132 -4.97 10.14 13.49
N SER A 133 -5.15 8.88 13.11
CA SER A 133 -5.25 8.45 11.71
C SER A 133 -6.63 7.86 11.46
N LYS A 134 -7.23 8.17 10.31
CA LYS A 134 -8.51 7.57 9.88
C LYS A 134 -8.50 7.28 8.39
N VAL A 135 -9.30 6.30 7.98
CA VAL A 135 -9.52 6.06 6.56
C VAL A 135 -10.44 7.12 6.00
N ARG A 136 -10.01 7.78 4.92
CA ARG A 136 -10.82 8.72 4.16
C ARG A 136 -11.65 8.00 3.11
N GLU A 137 -11.01 7.11 2.34
CA GLU A 137 -11.66 6.44 1.21
C GLU A 137 -10.98 5.10 0.87
N VAL A 138 -11.74 4.18 0.27
CA VAL A 138 -11.26 2.88 -0.21
C VAL A 138 -11.71 2.68 -1.66
N TYR A 139 -10.75 2.42 -2.55
CA TYR A 139 -11.00 2.22 -3.98
C TYR A 139 -10.68 0.77 -4.40
N PRO A 140 -11.71 -0.06 -4.64
CA PRO A 140 -11.53 -1.45 -5.06
C PRO A 140 -11.21 -1.62 -6.56
N ASN A 141 -11.40 -0.57 -7.33
CA ASN A 141 -11.47 -0.55 -8.80
C ASN A 141 -10.24 0.09 -9.47
N VAL A 142 -9.22 0.42 -8.68
CA VAL A 142 -8.06 1.22 -9.10
C VAL A 142 -6.83 0.35 -9.36
N VAL A 143 -6.71 -0.76 -8.65
CA VAL A 143 -5.60 -1.71 -8.78
C VAL A 143 -6.16 -2.98 -9.42
N SER A 144 -5.54 -3.48 -10.48
CA SER A 144 -6.03 -4.68 -11.15
C SER A 144 -5.84 -5.91 -10.27
N ASN A 145 -6.85 -6.77 -10.27
CA ASN A 145 -6.83 -8.10 -9.65
C ASN A 145 -6.97 -9.23 -10.67
N ILE A 146 -7.03 -8.93 -11.98
CA ILE A 146 -7.18 -9.93 -13.03
C ILE A 146 -5.94 -10.85 -13.03
N GLY A 147 -6.17 -12.14 -12.76
CA GLY A 147 -5.13 -13.16 -12.70
C GLY A 147 -4.35 -13.33 -14.01
N GLY A 148 -3.10 -13.76 -13.90
CA GLY A 148 -2.16 -13.90 -15.02
C GLY A 148 -1.36 -12.62 -15.24
N VAL A 149 -1.28 -12.19 -16.51
CA VAL A 149 -0.51 -11.02 -16.99
C VAL A 149 -0.66 -9.84 -16.03
N LEU A 150 -1.83 -9.55 -15.48
CA LEU A 150 -2.10 -8.32 -14.72
C LEU A 150 -2.03 -8.45 -13.19
N SER A 151 -1.70 -9.63 -12.67
CA SER A 151 -1.47 -9.82 -11.23
C SER A 151 -0.16 -9.19 -10.76
N HIS A 152 0.73 -8.80 -11.69
CA HIS A 152 2.03 -8.22 -11.41
C HIS A 152 1.93 -6.71 -11.13
N TYR A 153 1.32 -6.39 -9.99
CA TYR A 153 1.49 -5.09 -9.37
C TYR A 153 2.98 -4.86 -9.09
N ASP A 154 3.50 -3.76 -9.61
CA ASP A 154 4.90 -3.38 -9.44
C ASP A 154 5.08 -2.36 -8.31
N GLY A 155 4.29 -1.28 -8.35
CA GLY A 155 4.40 -0.24 -7.32
C GLY A 155 3.44 0.93 -7.45
N ILE A 156 3.42 1.74 -6.39
CA ILE A 156 2.79 3.05 -6.35
C ILE A 156 3.86 4.12 -6.15
N PHE A 157 3.85 5.14 -7.00
CA PHE A 157 4.92 6.13 -7.05
C PHE A 157 4.36 7.54 -7.01
N LYS A 158 5.02 8.43 -6.26
CA LYS A 158 4.69 9.85 -6.22
C LYS A 158 4.94 10.50 -7.58
N THR A 159 4.07 11.42 -7.97
CA THR A 159 4.29 12.36 -9.07
C THR A 159 4.25 13.79 -8.54
N MET A 160 4.55 14.78 -9.39
CA MET A 160 4.49 16.18 -8.97
C MET A 160 3.09 16.63 -8.54
N LYS A 161 2.04 16.02 -9.12
CA LYS A 161 0.65 16.43 -8.94
C LYS A 161 -0.23 15.39 -8.24
N GLY A 162 0.30 14.19 -8.01
CA GLY A 162 -0.39 13.12 -7.33
C GLY A 162 0.45 11.86 -7.25
N PHE A 163 -0.02 10.79 -7.89
CA PHE A 163 0.65 9.50 -7.87
C PHE A 163 0.36 8.71 -9.15
N LYS A 164 1.13 7.66 -9.37
CA LYS A 164 0.88 6.66 -10.41
C LYS A 164 0.95 5.26 -9.84
N ILE A 165 0.18 4.35 -10.40
CA ILE A 165 0.25 2.92 -10.11
C ILE A 165 0.75 2.22 -11.37
N VAL A 166 1.69 1.30 -11.17
CA VAL A 166 2.37 0.56 -12.24
C VAL A 166 2.09 -0.92 -12.09
N HIS A 167 1.81 -1.56 -13.22
CA HIS A 167 1.80 -3.01 -13.35
C HIS A 167 2.68 -3.38 -14.55
N GLU A 168 3.51 -4.41 -14.41
CA GLU A 168 4.37 -4.88 -15.50
C GLU A 168 4.70 -6.36 -15.37
N ALA A 169 4.88 -7.04 -16.50
CA ALA A 169 5.41 -8.41 -16.53
C ALA A 169 5.94 -8.80 -17.92
N GLY A 170 6.64 -9.93 -17.93
CA GLY A 170 7.14 -10.59 -19.13
C GLY A 170 8.59 -10.23 -19.46
N GLU A 171 9.19 -11.04 -20.33
CA GLU A 171 10.56 -10.86 -20.83
C GLU A 171 10.54 -10.62 -22.34
N ARG A 172 10.52 -11.69 -23.14
CA ARG A 172 10.48 -11.63 -24.60
C ARG A 172 9.25 -10.89 -25.11
N TYR A 173 8.08 -11.22 -24.55
CA TYR A 173 6.85 -10.46 -24.70
C TYR A 173 6.57 -9.81 -23.36
N SER A 174 6.77 -8.50 -23.25
CA SER A 174 6.50 -7.77 -22.01
C SER A 174 5.46 -6.69 -22.23
N TRP A 175 4.84 -6.28 -21.12
CA TRP A 175 3.90 -5.17 -21.10
C TRP A 175 4.15 -4.35 -19.83
N HIS A 176 3.89 -3.06 -19.94
CA HIS A 176 3.99 -2.10 -18.85
C HIS A 176 2.77 -1.19 -18.89
N TYR A 177 2.07 -1.10 -17.78
CA TYR A 177 0.80 -0.41 -17.65
C TYR A 177 0.87 0.60 -16.51
N THR A 178 0.66 1.87 -16.83
CA THR A 178 0.68 2.96 -15.84
C THR A 178 -0.68 3.66 -15.82
N THR A 179 -1.23 3.85 -14.63
CA THR A 179 -2.37 4.75 -14.36
C THR A 179 -1.90 5.92 -13.52
N GLU A 180 -2.09 7.14 -14.00
CA GLU A 180 -1.67 8.37 -13.33
C GLU A 180 -2.87 9.16 -12.80
N PHE A 181 -2.73 9.61 -11.57
CA PHE A 181 -3.75 10.33 -10.80
C PHE A 181 -3.21 11.67 -10.30
N GLU A 182 -4.09 12.66 -10.25
CA GLU A 182 -3.81 13.98 -9.68
C GLU A 182 -4.77 14.29 -8.52
N PHE A 183 -4.31 15.12 -7.58
CA PHE A 183 -5.16 15.69 -6.54
C PHE A 183 -5.69 17.06 -6.98
N LEU A 184 -6.96 17.11 -7.33
CA LEU A 184 -7.63 18.31 -7.81
C LEU A 184 -8.81 18.65 -6.90
N LYS A 185 -8.78 19.84 -6.29
CA LYS A 185 -9.86 20.36 -5.43
C LYS A 185 -10.29 19.41 -4.29
N GLY A 186 -9.33 18.68 -3.71
CA GLY A 186 -9.59 17.73 -2.63
C GLY A 186 -10.05 16.35 -3.09
N GLU A 187 -10.14 16.12 -4.40
CA GLU A 187 -10.50 14.83 -5.00
C GLU A 187 -9.33 14.22 -5.77
N THR A 188 -9.31 12.89 -5.83
CA THR A 188 -8.39 12.14 -6.68
C THR A 188 -9.04 11.86 -8.02
N VAL A 189 -8.38 12.29 -9.10
CA VAL A 189 -8.87 12.14 -10.47
C VAL A 189 -7.85 11.39 -11.33
N LEU A 190 -8.32 10.50 -12.19
CA LEU A 190 -7.49 9.88 -13.22
C LEU A 190 -7.22 10.89 -14.33
N THR A 191 -5.96 10.99 -14.73
CA THR A 191 -5.54 11.90 -15.81
C THR A 191 -5.00 11.17 -17.02
N LYS A 192 -4.33 10.03 -16.82
CA LYS A 192 -3.68 9.31 -17.91
C LYS A 192 -3.63 7.81 -17.65
N ILE A 193 -3.83 7.04 -18.71
CA ILE A 193 -3.49 5.63 -18.78
C ILE A 193 -2.48 5.45 -19.91
N GLN A 194 -1.34 4.82 -19.61
CA GLN A 194 -0.32 4.51 -20.60
C GLN A 194 -0.09 2.99 -20.64
N LYS A 195 0.00 2.45 -21.85
CA LYS A 195 0.28 1.04 -22.11
C LYS A 195 1.49 0.94 -23.02
N THR A 196 2.48 0.17 -22.62
CA THR A 196 3.64 -0.17 -23.45
C THR A 196 3.66 -1.68 -23.64
N CYS A 197 3.75 -2.12 -24.89
CA CYS A 197 3.91 -3.53 -25.26
C CYS A 197 5.29 -3.70 -25.90
N SER A 198 6.04 -4.72 -25.52
CA SER A 198 7.38 -4.95 -26.06
C SER A 198 7.58 -6.38 -26.57
N PHE A 199 8.37 -6.52 -27.64
CA PHE A 199 8.82 -7.79 -28.20
C PHE A 199 10.30 -7.70 -28.57
N ASN A 200 11.14 -8.59 -28.03
CA ASN A 200 12.59 -8.63 -28.29
C ASN A 200 13.26 -7.24 -28.21
N GLY A 201 12.95 -6.47 -27.15
CA GLY A 201 13.48 -5.13 -26.92
C GLY A 201 12.87 -4.00 -27.77
N LYS A 202 12.12 -4.32 -28.83
CA LYS A 202 11.31 -3.32 -29.55
C LYS A 202 10.04 -3.04 -28.74
N HIS A 203 9.58 -1.79 -28.70
CA HIS A 203 8.40 -1.41 -27.92
C HIS A 203 7.42 -0.55 -28.70
N LYS A 204 6.14 -0.61 -28.30
CA LYS A 204 5.07 0.24 -28.79
C LYS A 204 4.27 0.77 -27.62
N THR A 205 4.07 2.08 -27.58
CA THR A 205 3.36 2.76 -26.49
C THR A 205 2.08 3.40 -27.00
N VAL A 206 1.02 3.31 -26.19
CA VAL A 206 -0.26 3.98 -26.39
C VAL A 206 -0.62 4.74 -25.13
N GLU A 207 -1.14 5.95 -25.30
CA GLU A 207 -1.56 6.83 -24.21
C GLU A 207 -3.03 7.20 -24.39
N TYR A 208 -3.77 7.15 -23.29
CA TYR A 208 -5.16 7.58 -23.18
C TYR A 208 -5.25 8.67 -22.13
N LYS A 209 -5.69 9.87 -22.53
CA LYS A 209 -5.89 11.00 -21.61
C LYS A 209 -7.33 11.04 -21.13
N TYR A 210 -7.50 11.25 -19.84
CA TYR A 210 -8.80 11.38 -19.18
C TYR A 210 -8.86 12.78 -18.56
N PRO A 211 -9.72 13.68 -19.04
CA PRO A 211 -9.82 15.02 -18.47
C PRO A 211 -10.48 14.95 -17.09
N TYR A 212 -9.66 14.77 -16.05
CA TYR A 212 -10.03 14.82 -14.63
C TYR A 212 -11.22 13.90 -14.27
N LYS A 213 -11.19 12.65 -14.74
CA LYS A 213 -12.26 11.71 -14.45
C LYS A 213 -12.16 11.23 -12.99
N ALA A 214 -13.22 11.41 -12.21
CA ALA A 214 -13.25 11.00 -10.81
C ALA A 214 -12.91 9.51 -10.65
N ILE A 215 -11.98 9.19 -9.75
CA ILE A 215 -11.45 7.83 -9.55
C ILE A 215 -12.57 6.79 -9.28
N LYS A 216 -13.62 7.18 -8.58
CA LYS A 216 -14.78 6.34 -8.26
C LYS A 216 -15.62 5.92 -9.48
N SER A 217 -15.49 6.64 -10.59
CA SER A 217 -16.28 6.43 -11.82
C SER A 217 -15.58 5.53 -12.86
N ILE A 218 -14.42 4.98 -12.51
CA ILE A 218 -13.57 4.22 -13.43
C ILE A 218 -13.49 2.78 -12.96
N ASN A 219 -13.42 1.83 -13.88
CA ASN A 219 -13.03 0.47 -13.56
C ASN A 219 -11.75 0.18 -14.34
N ILE A 220 -10.60 0.30 -13.67
CA ILE A 220 -9.29 0.06 -14.32
C ILE A 220 -9.18 -1.36 -14.88
N PRO A 221 -9.68 -2.41 -14.21
CA PRO A 221 -9.80 -3.75 -14.81
C PRO A 221 -10.43 -3.77 -16.22
N ASP A 222 -11.48 -2.98 -16.47
CA ASP A 222 -12.17 -2.99 -17.77
C ASP A 222 -11.32 -2.43 -18.90
N THR A 223 -10.35 -1.55 -18.60
CA THR A 223 -9.47 -0.98 -19.61
C THR A 223 -8.36 -1.96 -20.04
N LEU A 224 -8.28 -3.13 -19.41
CA LEU A 224 -7.13 -4.03 -19.45
C LEU A 224 -7.38 -5.40 -20.10
N ASN A 225 -8.62 -5.72 -20.49
CA ASN A 225 -8.99 -7.06 -20.95
C ASN A 225 -8.09 -7.62 -22.09
N LYS A 226 -7.70 -8.90 -21.94
CA LYS A 226 -6.81 -9.75 -22.78
C LYS A 226 -5.44 -9.12 -23.13
N GLN A 227 -4.38 -9.58 -22.45
CA GLN A 227 -2.97 -9.21 -22.68
C GLN A 227 -2.70 -7.70 -22.77
N CYS A 228 -3.42 -6.87 -21.99
CA CYS A 228 -3.39 -5.40 -22.11
C CYS A 228 -3.78 -4.84 -23.49
N ASN A 229 -4.36 -5.67 -24.37
CA ASN A 229 -4.53 -5.48 -25.81
C ASN A 229 -3.20 -5.39 -26.60
N CYS A 230 -2.15 -6.04 -26.12
CA CYS A 230 -0.82 -6.05 -26.73
C CYS A 230 -0.68 -6.99 -27.94
N ASP A 231 -1.62 -7.94 -28.13
CA ASP A 231 -1.56 -8.96 -29.18
C ASP A 231 -1.33 -8.39 -30.59
N THR A 232 -2.07 -7.32 -30.91
CA THR A 232 -1.95 -6.65 -32.21
C THR A 232 -0.62 -5.91 -32.38
N TYR A 233 -0.01 -5.45 -31.29
CA TYR A 233 1.27 -4.76 -31.31
C TYR A 233 2.43 -5.74 -31.42
N TRP A 234 2.41 -6.84 -30.66
CA TRP A 234 3.43 -7.87 -30.77
C TRP A 234 3.48 -8.49 -32.16
N SER A 235 2.33 -8.78 -32.76
CA SER A 235 2.25 -9.27 -34.15
C SER A 235 2.88 -8.32 -35.18
N LYS A 236 2.97 -7.02 -34.87
CA LYS A 236 3.65 -6.02 -35.72
C LYS A 236 5.14 -5.90 -35.40
N LEU A 237 5.53 -6.09 -34.14
CA LEU A 237 6.93 -5.99 -33.69
C LEU A 237 7.76 -7.23 -34.05
N ASP A 238 7.11 -8.38 -34.21
CA ASP A 238 7.69 -9.67 -34.61
C ASP A 238 8.06 -9.74 -36.10
N LYS A 239 7.46 -8.84 -36.91
CA LYS A 239 7.83 -8.64 -38.31
C LYS A 239 9.06 -7.74 -38.44
#